data_AF-F8NIG3-F1
#
_entry.id   AF-F8NIG3-F1
#
_cell.length_a   1.000
_cell.length_b   1.000
_cell.length_c   1.000
_cell.angle_alpha   90.00
_cell.angle_beta   90.00
_cell.angle_gamma   90.00
#
_symmetry.space_group_name_H-M   'P 1'
#
loop_
_entity.id
_entity.type
_entity.pdbx_description
1 polymer ?
#
loop_
_entity_poly.entity_id
_entity_poly.type
_entity_poly.pdbx_seq_one_letter_code
_entity_poly.pdbx_strand_id
1 'polypeptide(L)'
;MAFSGVFDDFRQNLDEYNDRRERLIKISRDVTNLSKKIIFLVHRLMMETASGGTPDSESVAKRSRDKLQEVQSIYARMNDEVPDEQFWRYHQTISPGLQEYIEALSFTHYIQYGTLITYGQVRTSLSDDNGVPFFPLPLEDYLLGLSDLTGELMRYAISGIARRGGRAKAGEVCAFVRHCKADFERLCPYVRGLSKKQVVTAQSLEKIEDAVYAIVVRGSEYDLPPEMLDEVIARTISSFSSVVSKQKPGHRGRGSDDEYEDDY
;
A
#
# COMPACT_ATOMS: atom_id res chain seq x y z
N MET A 1 40.97 32.27 16.92
CA MET A 1 41.08 31.62 15.61
C MET A 1 40.59 30.16 15.59
N ALA A 2 40.60 29.40 16.70
CA ALA A 2 40.09 28.02 16.72
C ALA A 2 38.56 27.90 16.59
N PHE A 3 37.79 28.87 17.11
CA PHE A 3 36.33 28.83 17.08
C PHE A 3 35.72 28.93 15.66
N SER A 4 36.31 29.71 14.76
CA SER A 4 35.79 29.86 13.38
C SER A 4 35.87 28.57 12.59
N GLY A 5 37.00 27.84 12.68
CA GLY A 5 37.18 26.57 11.98
C GLY A 5 36.18 25.50 12.43
N VAL A 6 35.88 25.44 13.72
CA VAL A 6 34.87 24.50 14.26
C VAL A 6 33.46 24.81 13.74
N PHE A 7 33.09 26.09 13.63
CA PHE A 7 31.79 26.47 13.05
C PHE A 7 31.73 26.25 11.53
N ASP A 8 32.85 26.40 10.82
CA ASP A 8 32.94 26.05 9.40
C ASP A 8 32.76 24.53 9.19
N ASP A 9 33.38 23.70 10.02
CA ASP A 9 33.18 22.24 9.99
C ASP A 9 31.72 21.88 10.29
N PHE A 10 31.08 22.50 11.29
CA PHE A 10 29.67 22.27 11.58
C PHE A 10 28.75 22.69 10.43
N ARG A 11 29.04 23.82 9.79
CA ARG A 11 28.30 24.27 8.61
C ARG A 11 28.40 23.25 7.49
N GLN A 12 29.61 22.79 7.16
CA GLN A 12 29.80 21.81 6.09
C GLN A 12 29.04 20.50 6.39
N ASN A 13 29.10 20.00 7.63
CA ASN A 13 28.37 18.80 8.04
C ASN A 13 26.84 18.98 7.94
N LEU A 14 26.32 20.18 8.27
CA LEU A 14 24.90 20.49 8.16
C LEU A 14 24.44 20.60 6.70
N ASP A 15 25.24 21.23 5.85
CA ASP A 15 24.97 21.36 4.43
C ASP A 15 24.94 19.98 3.75
N GLU A 16 25.94 19.14 4.00
CA GLU A 16 25.99 17.76 3.49
C GLU A 16 24.80 16.92 3.97
N TYR A 17 24.40 17.09 5.25
CA TYR A 17 23.22 16.43 5.80
C TYR A 17 21.93 16.86 5.08
N ASN A 18 21.74 18.16 4.85
CA ASN A 18 20.57 18.72 4.20
C ASN A 18 20.51 18.29 2.73
N ASP A 19 21.62 18.36 2.00
CA ASP A 19 21.72 17.93 0.61
C ASP A 19 21.36 16.45 0.46
N ARG A 20 21.89 15.59 1.35
CA ARG A 20 21.53 14.16 1.36
C ARG A 20 20.04 13.97 1.65
N ARG A 21 19.51 14.69 2.64
CA ARG A 21 18.07 14.62 2.98
C ARG A 21 17.20 15.02 1.79
N GLU A 22 17.55 16.06 1.05
CA GLU A 22 16.81 16.47 -0.15
C GLU A 22 16.83 15.41 -1.26
N ARG A 23 17.98 14.76 -1.49
CA ARG A 23 18.08 13.64 -2.44
C ARG A 23 17.18 12.48 -2.02
N LEU A 24 17.18 12.14 -0.73
CA LEU A 24 16.31 11.07 -0.20
C LEU A 24 14.81 11.42 -0.28
N ILE A 25 14.44 12.69 -0.09
CA ILE A 25 13.05 13.15 -0.30
C ILE A 25 12.63 12.90 -1.76
N LYS A 26 13.50 13.21 -2.73
CA LYS A 26 13.21 12.97 -4.15
C LYS A 26 13.05 11.47 -4.43
N ILE A 27 13.98 10.64 -3.95
CA ILE A 27 13.90 9.18 -4.06
C ILE A 27 12.59 8.64 -3.47
N SER A 28 12.24 9.03 -2.25
CA SER A 28 11.02 8.59 -1.57
C SER A 28 9.76 8.96 -2.34
N ARG A 29 9.71 10.17 -2.92
CA ARG A 29 8.60 10.62 -3.78
C ARG A 29 8.51 9.80 -5.07
N ASP A 30 9.64 9.53 -5.72
CA ASP A 30 9.67 8.75 -6.96
C ASP A 30 9.20 7.31 -6.73
N VAL A 31 9.68 6.68 -5.65
CA VAL A 31 9.23 5.35 -5.23
C VAL A 31 7.73 5.34 -4.93
N THR A 32 7.23 6.33 -4.19
CA THR A 32 5.79 6.45 -3.90
C THR A 32 4.98 6.53 -5.20
N ASN A 33 5.40 7.38 -6.14
CA ASN A 33 4.69 7.58 -7.40
C ASN A 33 4.70 6.33 -8.29
N LEU A 34 5.82 5.62 -8.35
CA LEU A 34 5.93 4.36 -9.10
C LEU A 34 5.09 3.25 -8.46
N SER A 35 5.14 3.12 -7.13
CA SER A 35 4.36 2.13 -6.39
C SER A 35 2.86 2.32 -6.58
N LYS A 36 2.37 3.57 -6.55
CA LYS A 36 0.98 3.89 -6.92
C LYS A 36 0.62 3.46 -8.33
N LYS A 37 1.48 3.75 -9.30
CA LYS A 37 1.27 3.33 -10.71
C LYS A 37 1.18 1.81 -10.81
N ILE A 38 1.97 1.07 -10.03
CA ILE A 38 1.91 -0.40 -9.97
C ILE A 38 0.57 -0.86 -9.38
N ILE A 39 0.11 -0.28 -8.28
CA ILE A 39 -1.19 -0.59 -7.68
C ILE A 39 -2.33 -0.38 -8.71
N PHE A 40 -2.34 0.77 -9.38
CA PHE A 40 -3.31 1.04 -10.44
C PHE A 40 -3.22 0.07 -11.63
N LEU A 41 -2.00 -0.31 -12.01
CA LEU A 41 -1.77 -1.30 -13.06
C LEU A 41 -2.36 -2.66 -12.68
N VAL A 42 -2.12 -3.13 -11.45
CA VAL A 42 -2.66 -4.40 -10.95
C VAL A 42 -4.19 -4.38 -10.99
N HIS A 43 -4.82 -3.32 -10.45
CA HIS A 43 -6.28 -3.16 -10.52
C HIS A 43 -6.79 -3.21 -11.95
N ARG A 44 -6.19 -2.43 -12.86
CA ARG A 44 -6.62 -2.37 -14.24
C ARG A 44 -6.50 -3.72 -14.94
N LEU A 45 -5.37 -4.41 -14.78
CA LEU A 45 -5.14 -5.71 -15.41
C LEU A 45 -6.11 -6.77 -14.87
N MET A 46 -6.33 -6.81 -13.56
CA MET A 46 -7.34 -7.68 -12.96
C MET A 46 -8.75 -7.35 -13.47
N MET A 47 -9.00 -6.07 -13.79
CA MET A 47 -10.26 -5.66 -14.38
C MET A 47 -10.42 -6.11 -15.83
N GLU A 48 -9.36 -6.05 -16.64
CA GLU A 48 -9.34 -6.41 -18.07
C GLU A 48 -9.46 -7.93 -18.28
N THR A 49 -8.74 -8.73 -17.49
CA THR A 49 -8.70 -10.19 -17.66
C THR A 49 -10.03 -10.88 -17.38
N ALA A 50 -10.94 -10.23 -16.65
CA ALA A 50 -12.27 -10.78 -16.34
C ALA A 50 -13.27 -10.70 -17.51
N SER A 51 -12.91 -10.04 -18.61
CA SER A 51 -13.82 -9.77 -19.74
C SER A 51 -13.82 -10.86 -20.83
N GLY A 52 -13.08 -11.96 -20.66
CA GLY A 52 -12.99 -13.00 -21.71
C GLY A 52 -12.26 -14.31 -21.37
N GLY A 53 -11.83 -14.53 -20.12
CA GLY A 53 -11.16 -15.76 -19.70
C GLY A 53 -10.88 -15.81 -18.20
N THR A 54 -10.34 -16.92 -17.71
CA THR A 54 -9.81 -16.99 -16.33
C THR A 54 -8.74 -15.91 -16.15
N PRO A 55 -8.79 -15.10 -15.07
CA PRO A 55 -7.78 -14.09 -14.84
C PRO A 55 -6.40 -14.76 -14.77
N ASP A 56 -5.54 -14.44 -15.73
CA ASP A 56 -4.15 -14.88 -15.72
C ASP A 56 -3.39 -14.04 -14.68
N SER A 57 -3.65 -14.36 -13.41
CA SER A 57 -3.01 -13.73 -12.26
C SER A 57 -1.49 -13.82 -12.36
N GLU A 58 -0.96 -14.84 -13.03
CA GLU A 58 0.46 -15.01 -13.29
C GLU A 58 0.99 -13.97 -14.27
N SER A 59 0.29 -13.70 -15.38
CA SER A 59 0.63 -12.63 -16.32
C SER A 59 0.50 -11.23 -15.72
N VAL A 60 -0.56 -10.99 -14.91
CA VAL A 60 -0.69 -9.73 -14.17
C VAL A 60 0.48 -9.55 -13.22
N ALA A 61 0.79 -10.58 -12.42
CA ALA A 61 1.89 -10.53 -11.48
C ALA A 61 3.24 -10.40 -12.18
N LYS A 62 3.44 -11.00 -13.36
CA LYS A 62 4.66 -10.83 -14.16
C LYS A 62 4.86 -9.38 -14.58
N ARG A 63 3.85 -8.76 -15.21
CA ARG A 63 3.93 -7.35 -15.65
C ARG A 63 4.16 -6.39 -14.47
N SER A 64 3.52 -6.66 -13.34
CA SER A 64 3.71 -5.87 -12.12
C SER A 64 5.10 -6.09 -11.51
N ARG A 65 5.64 -7.31 -11.53
CA ARG A 65 7.01 -7.62 -11.08
C ARG A 65 8.07 -6.89 -11.90
N ASP A 66 7.92 -6.80 -13.22
CA ASP A 66 8.83 -6.03 -14.08
C ASP A 66 8.87 -4.55 -13.66
N LYS A 67 7.73 -3.98 -13.24
CA LYS A 67 7.67 -2.60 -12.72
C LYS A 67 8.17 -2.46 -11.29
N LEU A 68 7.98 -3.48 -10.44
CA LEU A 68 8.56 -3.50 -9.10
C LEU A 68 10.09 -3.51 -9.14
N GLN A 69 10.70 -4.12 -10.17
CA GLN A 69 12.16 -4.06 -10.39
C GLN A 69 12.68 -2.63 -10.60
N GLU A 70 11.88 -1.73 -11.22
CA GLU A 70 12.26 -0.32 -11.34
C GLU A 70 12.38 0.34 -9.95
N VAL A 71 11.46 0.03 -9.02
CA VAL A 71 11.54 0.52 -7.64
C VAL A 71 12.73 -0.07 -6.90
N GLN A 72 12.98 -1.37 -7.07
CA GLN A 72 14.14 -2.06 -6.48
C GLN A 72 15.46 -1.45 -6.95
N SER A 73 15.56 -1.08 -8.23
CA SER A 73 16.73 -0.39 -8.78
C SER A 73 16.96 1.01 -8.20
N ILE A 74 15.89 1.68 -7.76
CA ILE A 74 16.01 2.97 -7.07
C ILE A 74 16.57 2.74 -5.67
N TYR A 75 16.06 1.74 -4.94
CA TYR A 75 16.58 1.40 -3.62
C TYR A 75 18.01 0.87 -3.65
N ALA A 76 18.38 0.10 -4.66
CA ALA A 76 19.75 -0.35 -4.86
C ALA A 76 20.72 0.84 -4.99
N ARG A 77 20.36 1.86 -5.78
CA ARG A 77 21.15 3.09 -5.92
C ARG A 77 21.15 3.97 -4.67
N MET A 78 20.09 3.88 -3.85
CA MET A 78 20.03 4.59 -2.57
C MET A 78 21.03 4.03 -1.55
N ASN A 79 21.38 2.75 -1.65
CA ASN A 79 22.37 2.11 -0.77
C ASN A 79 23.72 2.87 -0.78
N ASP A 80 24.13 3.40 -1.94
CA ASP A 80 25.36 4.19 -2.08
C ASP A 80 25.27 5.56 -1.36
N GLU A 81 24.06 6.09 -1.15
CA GLU A 81 23.82 7.41 -0.57
C GLU A 81 23.72 7.39 0.96
N VAL A 82 23.30 6.26 1.55
CA VAL A 82 23.06 6.14 2.99
C VAL A 82 23.78 4.93 3.54
N PRO A 83 24.94 5.13 4.19
CA PRO A 83 25.59 4.06 4.94
C PRO A 83 24.63 3.47 5.97
N ASP A 84 24.70 2.16 6.21
CA ASP A 84 23.82 1.44 7.14
C ASP A 84 23.72 2.12 8.52
N GLU A 85 24.84 2.63 9.02
CA GLU A 85 24.93 3.31 10.32
C GLU A 85 24.07 4.58 10.41
N GLN A 86 23.77 5.20 9.27
CA GLN A 86 22.99 6.43 9.17
C GLN A 86 21.55 6.19 8.73
N PHE A 87 21.16 4.95 8.39
CA PHE A 87 19.82 4.64 7.91
C PHE A 87 18.73 5.17 8.84
N TRP A 88 18.86 4.93 10.16
CA TRP A 88 17.89 5.36 11.15
C TRP A 88 17.74 6.88 11.26
N ARG A 89 18.79 7.64 10.91
CA ARG A 89 18.74 9.11 10.86
C ARG A 89 17.83 9.61 9.74
N TYR A 90 17.81 8.90 8.61
CA TYR A 90 17.03 9.26 7.43
C TYR A 90 15.75 8.44 7.22
N HIS A 91 15.52 7.45 8.07
CA HIS A 91 14.38 6.52 8.01
C HIS A 91 13.05 7.21 7.76
N GLN A 92 12.73 8.26 8.52
CA GLN A 92 11.46 9.00 8.36
C GLN A 92 11.27 9.63 6.97
N THR A 93 12.37 9.92 6.27
CA THR A 93 12.32 10.46 4.90
C THR A 93 11.98 9.36 3.88
N ILE A 94 12.47 8.15 4.11
CA ILE A 94 12.35 6.99 3.22
C ILE A 94 11.05 6.22 3.46
N SER A 95 10.61 6.17 4.72
CA SER A 95 9.48 5.41 5.23
C SER A 95 8.19 5.55 4.39
N PRO A 96 7.75 6.75 3.95
CA PRO A 96 6.55 6.87 3.12
C PRO A 96 6.63 6.10 1.79
N GLY A 97 7.76 6.22 1.07
CA GLY A 97 7.97 5.47 -0.17
C GLY A 97 8.08 3.96 0.09
N LEU A 98 8.70 3.57 1.19
CA LEU A 98 8.87 2.17 1.57
C LEU A 98 7.52 1.50 1.88
N GLN A 99 6.65 2.17 2.64
CA GLN A 99 5.30 1.68 2.93
C GLN A 99 4.48 1.48 1.65
N GLU A 100 4.51 2.45 0.73
CA GLU A 100 3.80 2.34 -0.55
C GLU A 100 4.36 1.23 -1.45
N TYR A 101 5.69 1.03 -1.46
CA TYR A 101 6.31 -0.10 -2.16
C TYR A 101 5.85 -1.44 -1.57
N ILE A 102 5.84 -1.56 -0.25
CA ILE A 102 5.38 -2.77 0.44
C ILE A 102 3.92 -3.04 0.11
N GLU A 103 3.07 -2.02 0.10
CA GLU A 103 1.67 -2.14 -0.32
C GLU A 103 1.56 -2.68 -1.76
N ALA A 104 2.28 -2.09 -2.72
CA ALA A 104 2.26 -2.50 -4.13
C ALA A 104 2.78 -3.93 -4.34
N LEU A 105 3.88 -4.29 -3.68
CA LEU A 105 4.46 -5.62 -3.70
C LEU A 105 3.50 -6.65 -3.09
N SER A 106 2.92 -6.33 -1.93
CA SER A 106 1.99 -7.21 -1.22
C SER A 106 0.70 -7.42 -2.01
N PHE A 107 0.21 -6.39 -2.69
CA PHE A 107 -0.96 -6.51 -3.55
C PHE A 107 -0.68 -7.42 -4.74
N THR A 108 0.48 -7.24 -5.39
CA THR A 108 0.93 -8.12 -6.48
C THR A 108 1.06 -9.58 -6.01
N HIS A 109 1.65 -9.80 -4.82
CA HIS A 109 1.80 -11.12 -4.22
C HIS A 109 0.45 -11.75 -3.89
N TYR A 110 -0.49 -10.99 -3.32
CA TYR A 110 -1.83 -11.49 -3.02
C TYR A 110 -2.59 -11.89 -4.29
N ILE A 111 -2.52 -11.09 -5.36
CA ILE A 111 -3.17 -11.43 -6.63
C ILE A 111 -2.64 -12.74 -7.20
N GLN A 112 -1.34 -13.00 -7.04
CA GLN A 112 -0.73 -14.21 -7.56
C GLN A 112 -1.02 -15.45 -6.69
N TYR A 113 -0.87 -15.33 -5.37
CA TYR A 113 -0.81 -16.47 -4.46
C TYR A 113 -1.98 -16.55 -3.48
N GLY A 114 -2.79 -15.50 -3.36
CA GLY A 114 -3.90 -15.42 -2.39
C GLY A 114 -3.45 -15.38 -0.93
N THR A 115 -2.19 -15.03 -0.66
CA THR A 115 -1.59 -15.04 0.68
C THR A 115 -0.96 -13.69 1.02
N LEU A 116 -0.64 -13.48 2.30
CA LEU A 116 0.10 -12.31 2.76
C LEU A 116 1.59 -12.52 2.49
N ILE A 117 2.27 -11.51 1.94
CA ILE A 117 3.72 -11.59 1.75
C ILE A 117 4.43 -11.54 3.11
N THR A 118 5.42 -12.39 3.30
CA THR A 118 6.19 -12.45 4.54
C THR A 118 7.25 -11.36 4.62
N TYR A 119 7.65 -10.99 5.84
CA TYR A 119 8.77 -10.07 6.07
C TYR A 119 10.05 -10.52 5.35
N GLY A 120 10.33 -11.82 5.35
CA GLY A 120 11.50 -12.39 4.65
C GLY A 120 11.45 -12.16 3.15
N GLN A 121 10.29 -12.34 2.52
CA GLN A 121 10.11 -12.09 1.09
C GLN A 121 10.26 -10.61 0.73
N VAL A 122 9.72 -9.70 1.54
CA VAL A 122 9.92 -8.24 1.36
C VAL A 122 11.39 -7.86 1.53
N ARG A 123 12.08 -8.44 2.52
CA ARG A 123 13.51 -8.19 2.71
C ARG A 123 14.32 -8.69 1.52
N THR A 124 14.04 -9.90 1.03
CA THR A 124 14.70 -10.45 -0.16
C THR A 124 14.44 -9.59 -1.39
N SER A 125 13.25 -9.00 -1.53
CA SER A 125 12.95 -8.10 -2.65
C SER A 125 13.68 -6.76 -2.55
N LEU A 126 14.28 -6.44 -1.40
CA LEU A 126 15.09 -5.25 -1.12
C LEU A 126 16.55 -5.65 -0.81
N SER A 127 17.05 -6.68 -1.49
CA SER A 127 18.42 -7.17 -1.36
C SER A 127 19.11 -7.21 -2.73
N ASP A 128 20.43 -7.20 -2.72
CA ASP A 128 21.25 -7.42 -3.91
C ASP A 128 21.22 -8.88 -4.38
N ASP A 129 21.93 -9.17 -5.47
CA ASP A 129 22.01 -10.52 -6.06
C ASP A 129 22.67 -11.55 -5.11
N ASN A 130 23.40 -11.10 -4.08
CA ASN A 130 24.03 -11.94 -3.06
C ASN A 130 23.12 -12.14 -1.83
N GLY A 131 21.93 -11.52 -1.80
CA GLY A 131 21.01 -11.58 -0.67
C GLY A 131 21.35 -10.63 0.47
N VAL A 132 22.20 -9.63 0.24
CA VAL A 132 22.53 -8.57 1.20
C VAL A 132 21.47 -7.46 1.08
N PRO A 133 20.73 -7.13 2.16
CA PRO A 133 19.73 -6.07 2.13
C PRO A 133 20.37 -4.71 1.80
N PHE A 134 19.69 -3.90 0.98
CA PHE A 134 20.12 -2.51 0.69
C PHE A 134 20.05 -1.59 1.92
N PHE A 135 19.23 -1.95 2.90
CA PHE A 135 19.10 -1.29 4.19
C PHE A 135 18.31 -2.19 5.15
N PRO A 136 18.36 -1.93 6.47
CA PRO A 136 17.51 -2.62 7.43
C PRO A 136 16.02 -2.35 7.15
N LEU A 137 15.24 -3.39 6.86
CA LEU A 137 13.77 -3.27 6.71
C LEU A 137 13.13 -2.97 8.09
N PRO A 138 12.50 -1.81 8.31
CA PRO A 138 11.86 -1.53 9.58
C PRO A 138 10.57 -2.35 9.71
N LEU A 139 10.38 -3.00 10.86
CA LEU A 139 9.17 -3.78 11.14
C LEU A 139 7.92 -2.88 11.11
N GLU A 140 8.05 -1.64 11.54
CA GLU A 140 6.98 -0.63 11.48
C GLU A 140 6.52 -0.38 10.04
N ASP A 141 7.43 -0.14 9.10
CA ASP A 141 7.07 0.11 7.69
C ASP A 141 6.45 -1.12 7.03
N TYR A 142 6.94 -2.32 7.35
CA TYR A 142 6.33 -3.56 6.90
C TYR A 142 4.87 -3.66 7.34
N LEU A 143 4.59 -3.46 8.64
CA LEU A 143 3.23 -3.60 9.17
C LEU A 143 2.32 -2.46 8.71
N LEU A 144 2.82 -1.23 8.58
CA LEU A 144 2.04 -0.09 8.08
C LEU A 144 1.68 -0.27 6.60
N GLY A 145 2.62 -0.69 5.75
CA GLY A 145 2.36 -0.98 4.33
C GLY A 145 1.40 -2.15 4.14
N LEU A 146 1.49 -3.21 4.96
CA LEU A 146 0.51 -4.29 4.97
C LEU A 146 -0.88 -3.86 5.48
N SER A 147 -0.95 -2.89 6.37
CA SER A 147 -2.25 -2.35 6.80
C SER A 147 -2.92 -1.58 5.66
N ASP A 148 -2.16 -0.86 4.84
CA ASP A 148 -2.68 -0.12 3.68
C ASP A 148 -3.18 -1.05 2.56
N LEU A 149 -2.53 -2.19 2.35
CA LEU A 149 -2.98 -3.26 1.44
C LEU A 149 -4.47 -3.61 1.64
N THR A 150 -4.97 -3.59 2.88
CA THR A 150 -6.38 -3.93 3.16
C THR A 150 -7.37 -3.01 2.44
N GLY A 151 -6.99 -1.75 2.23
CA GLY A 151 -7.78 -0.78 1.45
C GLY A 151 -7.80 -1.13 -0.04
N GLU A 152 -6.68 -1.58 -0.61
CA GLU A 152 -6.60 -1.99 -2.00
C GLU A 152 -7.32 -3.33 -2.25
N LEU A 153 -7.26 -4.26 -1.29
CA LEU A 153 -8.05 -5.50 -1.33
C LEU A 153 -9.55 -5.23 -1.29
N MET A 154 -10.00 -4.26 -0.48
CA MET A 154 -11.39 -3.81 -0.50
C MET A 154 -11.79 -3.29 -1.88
N ARG A 155 -10.98 -2.41 -2.49
CA ARG A 155 -11.26 -1.89 -3.83
C ARG A 155 -11.33 -3.00 -4.87
N TYR A 156 -10.41 -3.97 -4.78
CA TYR A 156 -10.39 -5.13 -5.66
C TYR A 156 -11.65 -5.98 -5.52
N ALA A 157 -12.08 -6.29 -4.29
CA ALA A 157 -13.29 -7.04 -4.02
C ALA A 157 -14.53 -6.34 -4.58
N ILE A 158 -14.75 -5.07 -4.22
CA ILE A 158 -15.93 -4.29 -4.63
C ILE A 158 -15.98 -4.12 -6.15
N SER A 159 -14.84 -3.87 -6.79
CA SER A 159 -14.78 -3.66 -8.25
C SER A 159 -15.00 -4.96 -9.04
N GLY A 160 -14.68 -6.11 -8.43
CA GLY A 160 -14.85 -7.43 -9.03
C GLY A 160 -16.21 -8.08 -8.76
N ILE A 161 -16.95 -7.64 -7.74
CA ILE A 161 -18.05 -8.42 -7.15
C ILE A 161 -19.26 -8.64 -8.08
N ALA A 162 -19.54 -7.69 -8.99
CA ALA A 162 -20.64 -7.78 -9.96
C ALA A 162 -20.35 -8.74 -11.14
N ARG A 163 -19.16 -9.35 -11.17
CA ARG A 163 -18.70 -10.17 -12.28
C ARG A 163 -18.89 -11.65 -11.96
N ARG A 164 -18.90 -12.48 -13.00
CA ARG A 164 -18.95 -13.95 -12.85
C ARG A 164 -17.80 -14.44 -11.97
N GLY A 165 -18.13 -15.15 -10.89
CA GLY A 165 -17.15 -15.62 -9.89
C GLY A 165 -16.64 -14.54 -8.91
N GLY A 166 -17.00 -13.27 -9.13
CA GLY A 166 -16.59 -12.15 -8.28
C GLY A 166 -17.13 -12.23 -6.86
N ARG A 167 -18.30 -12.84 -6.67
CA ARG A 167 -18.93 -13.05 -5.34
C ARG A 167 -18.09 -13.95 -4.45
N ALA A 168 -17.65 -15.10 -4.99
CA ALA A 168 -16.77 -16.02 -4.28
C ALA A 168 -15.44 -15.34 -3.92
N LYS A 169 -14.86 -14.61 -4.88
CA LYS A 169 -13.62 -13.85 -4.66
C LYS A 169 -13.78 -12.76 -3.60
N ALA A 170 -14.89 -12.03 -3.58
CA ALA A 170 -15.16 -11.03 -2.54
C ALA A 170 -15.30 -11.68 -1.15
N GLY A 171 -15.89 -12.87 -1.06
CA GLY A 171 -15.92 -13.68 0.16
C GLY A 171 -14.53 -14.09 0.65
N GLU A 172 -13.67 -14.57 -0.26
CA GLU A 172 -12.27 -14.91 0.03
C GLU A 172 -11.49 -13.70 0.55
N VAL A 173 -11.61 -12.56 -0.14
CA VAL A 173 -10.96 -11.30 0.25
C VAL A 173 -11.49 -10.82 1.60
N CYS A 174 -12.80 -10.90 1.84
CA CYS A 174 -13.42 -10.55 3.12
C CYS A 174 -12.84 -11.37 4.27
N ALA A 175 -12.75 -12.70 4.10
CA ALA A 175 -12.13 -13.58 5.10
C ALA A 175 -10.67 -13.22 5.34
N PHE A 176 -9.90 -12.99 4.27
CA PHE A 176 -8.49 -12.60 4.36
C PHE A 176 -8.31 -11.29 5.13
N VAL A 177 -9.04 -10.22 4.78
CA VAL A 177 -8.96 -8.92 5.45
C VAL A 177 -9.39 -9.02 6.92
N ARG A 178 -10.39 -9.86 7.24
CA ARG A 178 -10.79 -10.14 8.63
C ARG A 178 -9.67 -10.77 9.45
N HIS A 179 -8.93 -11.72 8.87
CA HIS A 179 -7.75 -12.32 9.52
C HIS A 179 -6.63 -11.28 9.71
N CYS A 180 -6.31 -10.49 8.68
CA CYS A 180 -5.31 -9.42 8.81
C CYS A 180 -5.67 -8.43 9.92
N LYS A 181 -6.93 -7.99 10.00
CA LYS A 181 -7.41 -7.11 11.08
C LYS A 181 -7.16 -7.74 12.45
N ALA A 182 -7.61 -8.98 12.66
CA ALA A 182 -7.47 -9.66 13.94
C ALA A 182 -6.00 -9.82 14.37
N ASP A 183 -5.09 -10.08 13.43
CA ASP A 183 -3.67 -10.24 13.71
C ASP A 183 -2.98 -8.88 13.96
N PHE A 184 -3.28 -7.85 13.16
CA PHE A 184 -2.68 -6.52 13.31
C PHE A 184 -3.18 -5.78 14.55
N GLU A 185 -4.43 -5.99 14.98
CA GLU A 185 -4.95 -5.41 16.24
C GLU A 185 -4.11 -5.83 17.46
N ARG A 186 -3.59 -7.06 17.47
CA ARG A 186 -2.71 -7.54 18.55
C ARG A 186 -1.35 -6.82 18.57
N LEU A 187 -0.93 -6.26 17.44
CA LEU A 187 0.35 -5.57 17.28
C LEU A 187 0.26 -4.07 17.55
N CYS A 188 -0.94 -3.49 17.61
CA CYS A 188 -1.17 -2.06 17.85
C CYS A 188 -0.41 -1.46 19.05
N PRO A 189 -0.27 -2.14 20.21
CA PRO A 189 0.49 -1.59 21.34
C PRO A 189 2.00 -1.43 21.06
N TYR A 190 2.53 -2.19 20.10
CA TYR A 190 3.96 -2.28 19.82
C TYR A 190 4.40 -1.46 18.59
N VAL A 191 3.44 -1.05 17.75
CA VAL A 191 3.72 -0.38 16.47
C VAL A 191 3.01 0.95 16.44
N ARG A 192 3.80 2.03 16.43
CA ARG A 192 3.26 3.38 16.38
C ARG A 192 2.46 3.58 15.10
N GLY A 193 1.32 4.26 15.20
CA GLY A 193 0.47 4.57 14.04
C GLY A 193 -0.39 3.41 13.52
N LEU A 194 -0.09 2.15 13.87
CA LEU A 194 -0.86 0.99 13.42
C LEU A 194 -2.32 1.03 13.91
N SER A 195 -2.57 1.51 15.13
CA SER A 195 -3.93 1.68 15.65
C SER A 195 -4.79 2.59 14.78
N LYS A 196 -4.22 3.67 14.23
CA LYS A 196 -4.93 4.56 13.31
C LYS A 196 -5.20 3.87 11.97
N LYS A 197 -4.27 3.08 11.47
CA LYS A 197 -4.46 2.29 10.25
C LYS A 197 -5.53 1.20 10.44
N GLN A 198 -5.60 0.59 11.62
CA GLN A 198 -6.63 -0.41 11.93
C GLN A 198 -8.06 0.14 11.93
N VAL A 199 -8.25 1.43 12.24
CA VAL A 199 -9.56 2.08 12.05
C VAL A 199 -9.96 2.06 10.57
N VAL A 200 -9.03 2.34 9.65
CA VAL A 200 -9.26 2.30 8.20
C VAL A 200 -9.45 0.87 7.69
N THR A 201 -8.72 -0.09 8.26
CA THR A 201 -8.91 -1.52 7.96
C THR A 201 -10.30 -1.98 8.38
N ALA A 202 -10.80 -1.57 9.55
CA ALA A 202 -12.16 -1.89 10.00
C ALA A 202 -13.23 -1.34 9.04
N GLN A 203 -13.09 -0.08 8.62
CA GLN A 203 -13.99 0.53 7.61
C GLN A 203 -13.92 -0.17 6.25
N SER A 204 -12.72 -0.64 5.87
CA SER A 204 -12.54 -1.37 4.62
C SER A 204 -13.19 -2.75 4.68
N LEU A 205 -13.06 -3.44 5.82
CA LEU A 205 -13.72 -4.72 6.08
C LEU A 205 -15.25 -4.58 6.06
N GLU A 206 -15.80 -3.60 6.77
CA GLU A 206 -17.24 -3.30 6.82
C GLU A 206 -17.81 -3.13 5.41
N LYS A 207 -17.13 -2.36 4.54
CA LYS A 207 -17.55 -2.19 3.14
C LYS A 207 -17.61 -3.49 2.36
N ILE A 208 -16.66 -4.40 2.56
CA ILE A 208 -16.67 -5.69 1.89
C ILE A 208 -17.79 -6.57 2.47
N GLU A 209 -17.93 -6.60 3.79
CA GLU A 209 -18.98 -7.36 4.49
C GLU A 209 -20.38 -6.93 4.05
N ASP A 210 -20.66 -5.63 4.00
CA ASP A 210 -21.94 -5.08 3.52
C ASP A 210 -22.23 -5.50 2.08
N ALA A 211 -21.22 -5.42 1.20
CA ALA A 211 -21.38 -5.82 -0.19
C ALA A 211 -21.65 -7.32 -0.34
N VAL A 212 -20.94 -8.17 0.40
CA VAL A 212 -21.16 -9.62 0.41
C VAL A 212 -22.53 -9.95 1.01
N TYR A 213 -22.91 -9.32 2.13
CA TYR A 213 -24.20 -9.50 2.78
C TYR A 213 -25.36 -9.16 1.85
N ALA A 214 -25.33 -7.98 1.23
CA ALA A 214 -26.38 -7.53 0.32
C ALA A 214 -26.59 -8.50 -0.87
N ILE A 215 -25.51 -9.14 -1.32
CA ILE A 215 -25.55 -10.14 -2.38
C ILE A 215 -26.17 -11.45 -1.91
N VAL A 216 -25.77 -11.93 -0.73
CA VAL A 216 -26.30 -13.18 -0.17
C VAL A 216 -27.80 -13.07 0.08
N VAL A 217 -28.25 -11.98 0.72
CA VAL A 217 -29.67 -11.74 1.00
C VAL A 217 -30.49 -11.76 -0.28
N ARG A 218 -30.06 -11.05 -1.33
CA ARG A 218 -30.81 -11.01 -2.59
C ARG A 218 -30.77 -12.31 -3.37
N GLY A 219 -29.65 -13.04 -3.31
CA GLY A 219 -29.59 -14.38 -3.87
C GLY A 219 -30.55 -15.35 -3.18
N SER A 220 -30.90 -15.09 -1.91
CA SER A 220 -31.90 -15.88 -1.18
C SER A 220 -33.34 -15.39 -1.35
N GLU A 221 -33.56 -14.08 -1.54
CA GLU A 221 -34.90 -13.50 -1.76
C GLU A 221 -35.46 -13.81 -3.14
N TYR A 222 -34.57 -13.83 -4.13
CA TYR A 222 -34.90 -14.09 -5.49
C TYR A 222 -34.24 -15.41 -5.88
N ASP A 223 -35.04 -16.47 -5.96
CA ASP A 223 -34.64 -17.80 -6.48
C ASP A 223 -34.39 -17.69 -8.01
N LEU A 224 -33.58 -16.70 -8.40
CA LEU A 224 -33.35 -16.24 -9.76
C LEU A 224 -32.17 -16.97 -10.38
N PRO A 225 -32.22 -17.20 -11.70
CA PRO A 225 -31.07 -17.66 -12.45
C PRO A 225 -29.84 -16.77 -12.17
N PRO A 226 -28.63 -17.34 -12.03
CA PRO A 226 -27.42 -16.61 -11.64
C PRO A 226 -27.12 -15.35 -12.46
N GLU A 227 -27.55 -15.32 -13.72
CA GLU A 227 -27.35 -14.22 -14.69
C GLU A 227 -28.22 -12.99 -14.38
N MET A 228 -29.48 -13.17 -13.95
CA MET A 228 -30.36 -12.05 -13.58
C MET A 228 -29.96 -11.43 -12.24
N LEU A 229 -29.37 -12.24 -11.35
CA LEU A 229 -28.86 -11.78 -10.07
C LEU A 229 -27.67 -10.81 -10.25
N ASP A 230 -26.81 -11.06 -11.24
CA ASP A 230 -25.67 -10.17 -11.55
C ASP A 230 -26.14 -8.76 -12.00
N GLU A 231 -27.23 -8.65 -12.76
CA GLU A 231 -27.78 -7.35 -13.18
C GLU A 231 -28.40 -6.55 -12.02
N VAL A 232 -29.15 -7.21 -11.13
CA VAL A 232 -29.75 -6.57 -9.94
C VAL A 232 -28.65 -6.08 -8.98
N ILE A 233 -27.59 -6.89 -8.85
CA ILE A 233 -26.42 -6.58 -8.05
C ILE A 233 -25.64 -5.40 -8.66
N ALA A 234 -25.38 -5.40 -9.98
CA ALA A 234 -24.69 -4.31 -10.66
C ALA A 234 -25.39 -2.95 -10.48
N ARG A 235 -26.74 -2.92 -10.56
CA ARG A 235 -27.52 -1.70 -10.30
C ARG A 235 -27.35 -1.17 -8.88
N THR A 236 -27.18 -2.06 -7.91
CA THR A 236 -27.04 -1.67 -6.50
C THR A 236 -25.62 -1.25 -6.16
N ILE A 237 -24.62 -1.92 -6.71
CA ILE A 237 -23.22 -1.53 -6.49
C ILE A 237 -22.93 -0.17 -7.12
N SER A 238 -23.59 0.17 -8.23
CA SER A 238 -23.55 1.52 -8.79
C SER A 238 -24.08 2.56 -7.78
N SER A 239 -25.17 2.23 -7.07
CA SER A 239 -25.68 3.05 -5.97
C SER A 239 -24.66 3.17 -4.82
N PHE A 240 -24.02 2.08 -4.39
CA PHE A 240 -22.98 2.10 -3.36
C PHE A 240 -21.72 2.87 -3.79
N SER A 241 -21.25 2.69 -5.02
CA SER A 241 -20.07 3.37 -5.57
C SER A 241 -20.28 4.89 -5.65
N SER A 242 -21.52 5.33 -5.89
CA SER A 242 -21.89 6.76 -5.86
C SER A 242 -21.88 7.38 -4.45
N VAL A 243 -22.06 6.55 -3.40
CA VAL A 243 -21.95 6.97 -2.00
C VAL A 243 -20.48 7.01 -1.57
N VAL A 244 -19.69 6.02 -2.00
CA VAL A 244 -18.24 5.96 -1.71
C VAL A 244 -17.46 7.09 -2.41
N SER A 245 -17.82 7.47 -3.65
CA SER A 245 -17.15 8.57 -4.36
C SER A 245 -17.43 9.95 -3.76
N LYS A 246 -18.57 10.12 -3.06
CA LYS A 246 -18.93 11.35 -2.34
C LYS A 246 -18.22 11.52 -0.99
N GLN A 247 -17.52 10.50 -0.49
CA GLN A 247 -16.76 10.56 0.77
C GLN A 247 -15.25 10.82 0.59
N LYS A 248 -14.80 11.41 -0.53
CA LYS A 248 -13.43 11.98 -0.58
C LYS A 248 -13.35 13.19 0.37
N PRO A 249 -12.49 13.21 1.40
CA PRO A 249 -12.11 14.47 2.01
C PRO A 249 -11.35 15.27 0.95
N GLY A 250 -11.73 16.53 0.77
CA GLY A 250 -10.99 17.46 -0.07
C GLY A 250 -9.50 17.43 0.32
N HIS A 251 -8.65 17.11 -0.66
CA HIS A 251 -7.21 17.26 -0.56
C HIS A 251 -6.93 18.76 -0.39
N ARG A 252 -6.82 19.22 0.86
CA ARG A 252 -6.26 20.55 1.14
C ARG A 252 -4.78 20.46 0.83
N GLY A 253 -4.37 21.21 -0.20
CA GLY A 253 -2.97 21.48 -0.49
C GLY A 253 -2.28 21.95 0.78
N ARG A 254 -1.15 21.33 1.08
CA ARG A 254 -0.28 21.72 2.18
C ARG A 254 0.48 22.96 1.72
N GLY A 255 -0.16 24.12 1.90
CA GLY A 255 0.50 25.41 1.91
C GLY A 255 1.24 25.57 3.23
N SER A 256 2.48 26.02 3.13
CA SER A 256 3.31 26.54 4.21
C SER A 256 2.52 27.49 5.10
N ASP A 257 2.69 27.36 6.41
CA ASP A 257 2.72 28.45 7.40
C ASP A 257 3.06 27.80 8.75
N ASP A 258 4.36 27.73 9.06
CA ASP A 258 4.85 27.60 10.44
C ASP A 258 5.53 28.93 10.77
N GLU A 259 4.74 29.91 11.18
CA GLU A 259 5.21 31.04 11.96
C GLU A 259 5.52 30.54 13.38
N TYR A 260 6.80 30.58 13.73
CA TYR A 260 7.25 30.48 15.12
C TYR A 260 6.97 31.83 15.79
N GLU A 261 5.95 31.91 16.63
CA GLU A 261 5.90 32.92 17.69
C GLU A 261 6.48 32.30 18.96
N ASP A 262 7.67 32.78 19.33
CA ASP A 262 8.19 32.75 20.69
C ASP A 262 7.20 33.47 21.61
N ASP A 263 6.91 32.89 22.78
CA ASP A 263 6.65 33.66 24.00
C ASP A 263 6.80 32.79 25.26
N TYR A 264 7.86 33.14 26.02
CA TYR A 264 8.20 32.91 27.44
C TYR A 264 8.31 31.49 28.02
#